data_AF-A0A850AAQ7-F1
#
_entry.id   AF-A0A850AAQ7-F1
#
_cell.length_a   1.000
_cell.length_b   1.000
_cell.length_c   1.000
_cell.angle_alpha   90.00
_cell.angle_beta   90.00
_cell.angle_gamma   90.00
#
_symmetry.space_group_name_H-M   'P 1'
#
loop_
_entity.id
_entity.type
_entity.pdbx_description
1 polymer ?
#
loop_
_entity_poly.entity_id
_entity_poly.type
_entity_poly.pdbx_seq_one_letter_code
_entity_poly.pdbx_strand_id
1 'polypeptide(L)'
;MKRKHVRKFYLEWAEGRLDAKQRRAVEEHLQNCPGCREYFRKMSAIFSDKADLSALPTLQPDPYLPARIKALAGAAARRSRQQGRQWAGAFRWAFSALALSLAVLAGIYLGKGLATNAAQPYSETQLLSDYYQAFARQSYSDAWESLLSEENATGQQWDEERQ
;
A
#
# COMPACT_ATOMS: atom_id res chain seq x y z
N MET A 1 -42.45 31.59 -26.75
CA MET A 1 -41.56 30.69 -25.98
C MET A 1 -40.77 31.50 -24.95
N LYS A 2 -41.05 31.32 -23.65
CA LYS A 2 -40.35 32.00 -22.56
C LYS A 2 -38.94 31.41 -22.41
N ARG A 3 -37.98 31.87 -23.21
CA ARG A 3 -36.57 31.47 -23.06
C ARG A 3 -36.06 32.07 -21.75
N LYS A 4 -35.73 31.23 -20.77
CA LYS A 4 -35.12 31.67 -19.50
C LYS A 4 -33.91 32.55 -19.83
N HIS A 5 -33.91 33.79 -19.35
CA HIS A 5 -32.81 34.72 -19.59
C HIS A 5 -31.52 34.19 -18.94
N VAL A 6 -30.40 34.22 -19.66
CA VAL A 6 -29.08 33.75 -19.18
C VAL A 6 -28.33 34.77 -18.31
N ARG A 7 -28.99 35.85 -17.87
CA ARG A 7 -28.38 36.91 -17.05
C ARG A 7 -27.72 36.39 -15.77
N LYS A 8 -28.31 35.35 -15.15
CA LYS A 8 -27.76 34.71 -13.94
C LYS A 8 -26.36 34.10 -14.16
N PHE A 9 -26.07 33.66 -15.38
CA PHE A 9 -24.80 33.01 -15.72
C PHE A 9 -23.69 34.00 -16.10
N TYR A 10 -23.93 35.30 -16.02
CA TYR A 10 -22.94 36.30 -16.43
C TYR A 10 -21.63 36.21 -15.63
N LEU A 11 -21.71 36.12 -14.30
CA LEU A 11 -20.52 36.07 -13.44
C LEU A 11 -19.67 34.83 -13.75
N GLU A 12 -20.30 33.66 -13.79
CA GLU A 12 -19.64 32.39 -14.11
C GLU A 12 -19.05 32.40 -15.54
N TRP A 13 -19.71 33.08 -16.49
CA TRP A 13 -19.19 33.26 -17.85
C TRP A 13 -17.97 34.19 -17.88
N ALA A 14 -18.04 35.34 -17.20
CA ALA A 14 -16.98 36.34 -17.15
C ALA A 14 -15.72 35.81 -16.43
N GLU A 15 -15.90 35.01 -15.39
CA GLU A 15 -14.83 34.37 -14.63
C GLU A 15 -14.35 33.04 -15.26
N GLY A 16 -14.95 32.62 -16.37
CA GLY A 16 -14.58 31.39 -17.08
C GLY A 16 -14.87 30.09 -16.33
N ARG A 17 -15.77 30.09 -15.35
CA ARG A 17 -16.12 28.93 -14.52
C ARG A 17 -17.24 28.05 -15.09
N LEU A 18 -17.85 28.44 -16.21
CA LEU A 18 -18.87 27.63 -16.89
C LEU A 18 -18.23 26.41 -17.57
N ASP A 19 -18.90 25.26 -17.47
CA ASP A 19 -18.57 24.07 -18.25
C ASP A 19 -18.76 24.34 -19.76
N ALA A 20 -18.04 23.61 -20.61
CA ALA A 20 -18.01 23.80 -22.06
C ALA A 20 -19.42 23.72 -22.69
N LYS A 21 -20.28 22.83 -22.18
CA LYS A 21 -21.67 22.70 -22.63
C LYS A 21 -22.51 23.92 -22.28
N GLN A 22 -22.36 24.44 -21.07
CA GLN A 22 -23.10 25.61 -20.59
C GLN A 22 -22.63 26.88 -21.30
N ARG A 23 -21.32 27.01 -21.54
CA ARG A 23 -20.73 28.12 -22.28
C ARG A 23 -21.31 28.22 -23.69
N ARG A 24 -21.36 27.10 -24.43
CA ARG A 24 -21.99 27.05 -25.76
C ARG A 24 -23.46 27.45 -25.73
N ALA A 25 -24.22 26.97 -24.74
CA ALA A 25 -25.63 27.32 -24.60
C ALA A 25 -25.84 28.83 -24.33
N VAL A 26 -24.97 29.46 -23.54
CA VAL A 26 -24.99 30.90 -23.31
C VAL A 26 -24.64 31.66 -24.58
N GLU A 27 -23.59 31.27 -25.29
CA GLU A 27 -23.17 31.91 -26.55
C GLU A 27 -24.25 31.83 -27.64
N GLU A 28 -24.87 30.65 -27.81
CA GLU A 28 -26.01 30.46 -28.72
C GLU A 28 -27.21 31.32 -28.31
N HIS A 29 -27.47 31.46 -27.01
CA HIS A 29 -28.53 32.33 -26.53
C HIS A 29 -28.24 33.82 -26.81
N LEU A 30 -26.98 34.26 -26.69
CA LEU A 30 -26.57 35.64 -27.01
C LEU A 30 -26.73 35.97 -28.49
N GLN A 31 -26.59 34.98 -29.38
CA GLN A 31 -26.89 35.14 -30.82
C GLN A 31 -28.39 35.36 -31.09
N ASN A 32 -29.26 34.78 -30.25
CA ASN A 32 -30.70 34.78 -30.47
C ASN A 32 -31.50 35.80 -29.62
N CYS A 33 -30.95 36.29 -28.50
CA CYS A 33 -31.65 37.18 -27.59
C CYS A 33 -30.96 38.55 -27.48
N PRO A 34 -31.52 39.62 -28.10
CA PRO A 34 -30.90 40.95 -28.06
C PRO A 34 -30.84 41.53 -26.64
N GLY A 35 -31.84 41.28 -25.79
CA GLY A 35 -31.86 41.77 -24.41
C GLY A 35 -30.81 41.13 -23.49
N CYS A 36 -30.40 39.88 -23.77
CA CYS A 36 -29.28 39.25 -23.06
C CYS A 36 -27.94 39.75 -23.61
N ARG A 37 -27.83 39.94 -24.94
CA ARG A 37 -26.64 40.50 -25.57
C ARG A 37 -26.31 41.91 -25.06
N GLU A 38 -27.32 42.77 -24.98
CA GLU A 38 -27.14 44.13 -24.48
C GLU A 38 -26.74 44.14 -23.00
N TYR A 39 -27.32 43.27 -22.18
CA TYR A 39 -26.94 43.11 -20.77
C TYR A 39 -25.47 42.71 -20.62
N PHE A 40 -25.03 41.67 -21.35
CA PHE A 40 -23.64 41.22 -21.33
C PHE A 40 -22.68 42.32 -21.80
N ARG A 41 -23.04 43.04 -22.88
CA ARG A 41 -22.24 44.17 -23.37
C ARG A 41 -22.11 45.29 -22.34
N LYS A 42 -23.23 45.70 -21.71
CA LYS A 42 -23.23 46.75 -20.68
C LYS A 42 -22.38 46.34 -19.48
N MET A 43 -22.57 45.11 -19.00
CA MET A 43 -21.85 44.62 -17.83
C MET A 43 -20.35 44.46 -18.11
N SER A 44 -19.98 43.91 -19.28
CA SER A 44 -18.57 43.81 -19.67
C SER A 44 -17.91 45.17 -19.90
N ALA A 45 -18.67 46.21 -20.29
CA ALA A 45 -18.12 47.56 -20.39
C ALA A 45 -17.72 48.15 -19.02
N ILE A 46 -18.42 47.79 -17.94
CA ILE A 46 -18.08 48.23 -16.58
C ILE A 46 -16.70 47.69 -16.16
N PHE A 47 -16.41 46.44 -16.53
CA PHE A 47 -15.16 45.76 -16.16
C PHE A 47 -14.07 45.83 -17.24
N SER A 48 -14.33 46.51 -18.37
CA SER A 48 -13.36 46.65 -19.44
C SER A 48 -12.24 47.60 -19.04
N ASP A 49 -11.04 47.40 -19.60
CA ASP A 49 -9.81 48.22 -19.39
C ASP A 49 -9.98 49.74 -19.67
N LYS A 50 -11.15 50.17 -20.14
CA LYS A 50 -11.53 51.58 -20.28
C LYS A 50 -12.09 52.19 -18.99
N ALA A 51 -12.39 51.38 -17.98
CA ALA A 51 -12.52 51.90 -16.64
C ALA A 51 -11.18 52.54 -16.30
N ASP A 52 -11.16 53.85 -16.07
CA ASP A 52 -9.95 54.58 -15.75
C ASP A 52 -9.41 54.09 -14.40
N LEU A 53 -8.62 53.01 -14.46
CA LEU A 53 -8.02 52.40 -13.29
C LEU A 53 -6.98 53.33 -12.66
N SER A 54 -6.55 54.37 -13.38
CA SER A 54 -5.65 55.39 -12.87
C SER A 54 -6.38 56.45 -12.01
N ALA A 55 -7.69 56.59 -12.18
CA ALA A 55 -8.54 57.40 -11.31
C ALA A 55 -8.91 56.69 -9.99
N LEU A 56 -8.62 55.39 -9.85
CA LEU A 56 -8.80 54.68 -8.59
C LEU A 56 -7.69 55.08 -7.61
N PRO A 57 -8.02 55.33 -6.33
CA PRO A 57 -7.00 55.55 -5.32
C PRO A 57 -6.09 54.32 -5.25
N THR A 58 -4.79 54.54 -5.40
CA THR A 58 -3.79 53.49 -5.25
C THR A 58 -3.78 53.03 -3.80
N LEU A 59 -4.26 51.81 -3.57
CA LEU A 59 -4.18 51.17 -2.26
C LEU A 59 -2.71 50.92 -1.95
N GLN A 60 -2.20 51.58 -0.91
CA GLN A 60 -0.87 51.30 -0.41
C GLN A 60 -0.86 49.87 0.17
N PRO A 61 -0.01 48.96 -0.35
CA PRO A 61 0.01 47.60 0.14
C PRO A 61 0.43 47.58 1.60
N ASP A 62 -0.37 46.94 2.46
CA ASP A 62 -0.04 46.75 3.87
C ASP A 62 1.31 46.01 3.99
N PRO A 63 2.33 46.61 4.62
CA PRO A 63 3.66 46.03 4.77
C PRO A 63 3.66 44.64 5.42
N TYR A 64 2.68 44.35 6.27
CA TYR A 64 2.62 43.10 7.05
C TYR A 64 1.75 42.02 6.41
N LEU A 65 1.00 42.34 5.36
CA LEU A 65 0.10 41.40 4.71
C LEU A 65 0.82 40.17 4.14
N PRO A 66 1.99 40.29 3.47
CA PRO A 66 2.74 39.11 3.02
C PRO A 66 3.20 38.21 4.17
N ALA A 67 3.63 38.81 5.29
CA ALA A 67 4.04 38.06 6.47
C ALA A 67 2.86 37.31 7.09
N ARG A 68 1.68 37.95 7.17
CA ARG A 68 0.45 37.36 7.68
C ARG A 68 -0.05 36.20 6.81
N ILE A 69 0.01 36.34 5.49
CA ILE A 69 -0.34 35.26 4.55
C ILE A 69 0.60 34.07 4.74
N LYS A 70 1.92 34.30 4.81
CA LYS A 70 2.90 33.23 5.06
C LYS A 70 2.65 32.52 6.41
N ALA A 71 2.32 33.28 7.45
CA ALA A 71 2.00 32.72 8.76
C ALA A 71 0.75 31.84 8.73
N LEU A 72 -0.32 32.29 8.05
CA LEU A 72 -1.55 31.52 7.91
C LEU A 72 -1.34 30.24 7.06
N ALA A 73 -0.63 30.34 5.95
CA ALA A 73 -0.29 29.20 5.11
C ALA A 73 0.58 28.17 5.87
N GLY A 74 1.58 28.65 6.62
CA GLY A 74 2.42 27.81 7.46
C GLY A 74 1.65 27.11 8.59
N ALA A 75 0.71 27.81 9.23
CA ALA A 75 -0.14 27.24 10.28
C ALA A 75 -1.05 26.13 9.74
N ALA A 76 -1.63 26.30 8.55
CA ALA A 76 -2.44 25.28 7.89
C ALA A 76 -1.61 24.03 7.55
N ALA A 77 -0.41 24.20 7.01
CA ALA A 77 0.50 23.10 6.67
C ALA A 77 1.00 22.33 7.91
N ARG A 78 1.18 23.00 9.05
CA ARG A 78 1.58 22.34 10.31
C ARG A 78 0.46 21.46 10.87
N ARG A 79 -0.80 21.92 10.83
CA ARG A 79 -1.95 21.13 11.27
C ARG A 79 -2.12 19.85 10.46
N SER A 80 -1.99 19.92 9.13
CA SER A 80 -2.12 18.72 8.28
C SER A 80 -1.01 17.70 8.53
N ARG A 81 0.23 18.15 8.70
CA ARG A 81 1.36 17.26 9.07
C ARG A 81 1.21 16.65 10.46
N GLN A 82 0.74 17.43 11.44
CA GLN A 82 0.46 16.88 12.77
C GLN A 82 -0.64 15.83 12.69
N GLN A 83 -1.72 16.06 11.94
CA GLN A 83 -2.82 15.10 11.76
C GLN A 83 -2.37 13.78 11.10
N GLY A 84 -1.52 13.85 10.07
CA GLY A 84 -0.93 12.64 9.46
C GLY A 84 -0.02 11.86 10.40
N ARG A 85 0.70 12.54 11.30
CA ARG A 85 1.64 11.90 12.24
C ARG A 85 0.94 11.15 13.38
N GLN A 86 -0.23 11.60 13.83
CA GLN A 86 -1.03 10.88 14.85
C GLN A 86 -1.59 9.57 14.28
N TRP A 87 -2.04 9.59 13.03
CA TRP A 87 -2.56 8.41 12.35
C TRP A 87 -1.46 7.40 12.00
N ALA A 88 -0.27 7.86 11.62
CA ALA A 88 0.88 6.99 11.38
C ALA A 88 1.31 6.22 12.65
N GLY A 89 1.17 6.83 13.84
CA GLY A 89 1.42 6.17 15.11
C GLY A 89 0.43 5.04 15.38
N ALA A 90 -0.86 5.26 15.16
CA ALA A 90 -1.91 4.26 15.36
C ALA A 90 -1.79 3.07 14.39
N PHE A 91 -1.42 3.33 13.14
CA PHE A 91 -1.29 2.28 12.12
C PHE A 91 -0.14 1.30 12.41
N ARG A 92 0.94 1.78 13.06
CA ARG A 92 2.06 0.92 13.48
C ARG A 92 1.63 -0.13 14.50
N TRP A 93 0.80 0.24 15.47
CA TRP A 93 0.27 -0.69 16.47
C TRP A 93 -0.76 -1.65 15.88
N ALA A 94 -1.58 -1.17 14.94
CA ALA A 94 -2.54 -2.02 14.21
C ALA A 94 -1.83 -3.13 13.41
N PHE A 95 -0.73 -2.80 12.71
CA PHE A 95 0.05 -3.80 11.98
C PHE A 95 0.72 -4.83 12.89
N SER A 96 1.26 -4.41 14.05
CA SER A 96 1.83 -5.36 15.01
C SER A 96 0.79 -6.33 15.58
N ALA A 97 -0.42 -5.83 15.88
CA ALA A 97 -1.51 -6.68 16.37
C ALA A 97 -1.98 -7.68 15.30
N LEU A 98 -2.09 -7.24 14.05
CA LEU A 98 -2.44 -8.09 12.92
C LEU A 98 -1.39 -9.18 12.67
N ALA A 99 -0.10 -8.83 12.69
CA ALA A 99 1.00 -9.76 12.50
C ALA A 99 1.05 -10.83 13.61
N LEU A 100 0.84 -10.43 14.87
CA LEU A 100 0.74 -11.36 16.00
C LEU A 100 -0.44 -12.32 15.83
N SER A 101 -1.61 -11.81 15.46
CA SER A 101 -2.80 -12.64 15.21
C SER A 101 -2.56 -13.66 14.11
N LEU A 102 -1.96 -13.23 12.99
CA LEU A 102 -1.58 -14.11 11.88
C LEU A 102 -0.56 -15.18 12.30
N ALA A 103 0.45 -14.83 13.09
CA ALA A 103 1.44 -15.79 13.58
C ALA A 103 0.80 -16.86 14.48
N VAL A 104 -0.12 -16.47 15.37
CA VAL A 104 -0.87 -17.40 16.23
C VAL A 104 -1.76 -18.32 15.38
N LEU A 105 -2.50 -17.77 14.42
CA LEU A 105 -3.33 -18.54 13.49
C LEU A 105 -2.50 -19.54 12.67
N ALA A 106 -1.37 -19.10 12.14
CA ALA A 106 -0.44 -19.96 11.41
C ALA A 106 0.07 -21.10 12.31
N GLY A 107 0.50 -20.79 13.54
CA GLY A 107 0.94 -21.80 14.51
C GLY A 107 -0.12 -22.85 14.80
N ILE A 108 -1.38 -22.43 15.02
CA ILE A 108 -2.51 -23.36 15.24
C ILE A 108 -2.74 -24.25 14.00
N TYR A 109 -2.66 -23.68 12.80
CA TYR A 109 -2.92 -24.40 11.56
C TYR A 109 -1.82 -25.42 11.26
N LEU A 110 -0.55 -25.04 11.42
CA LEU A 110 0.59 -25.95 11.28
C LEU A 110 0.56 -27.05 12.36
N GLY A 111 0.23 -26.72 13.60
CA GLY A 111 0.13 -27.69 14.69
C GLY A 111 -0.96 -28.73 14.44
N LYS A 112 -2.13 -28.33 13.94
CA LYS A 112 -3.18 -29.27 13.54
C LYS A 112 -2.75 -30.16 12.38
N GLY A 113 -2.08 -29.61 11.37
CA GLY A 113 -1.58 -30.39 10.23
C GLY A 113 -0.56 -31.45 10.64
N LEU A 114 0.34 -31.12 11.58
CA LEU A 114 1.29 -32.09 12.14
C LEU A 114 0.58 -33.14 13.00
N ALA A 115 -0.38 -32.75 13.83
CA ALA A 115 -1.13 -33.68 14.66
C ALA A 115 -1.96 -34.69 13.84
N THR A 116 -2.57 -34.25 12.72
CA THR A 116 -3.32 -35.16 11.84
C THR A 116 -2.42 -36.11 11.06
N ASN A 117 -1.21 -35.67 10.67
CA ASN A 117 -0.27 -36.54 9.96
C ASN A 117 0.48 -37.49 10.92
N ALA A 118 0.78 -37.05 12.15
CA ALA A 118 1.39 -37.89 13.18
C ALA A 118 0.42 -38.92 13.77
N ALA A 119 -0.89 -38.75 13.56
CA ALA A 119 -1.92 -39.70 13.96
C ALA A 119 -2.20 -40.78 12.90
N GLN A 120 -1.32 -40.99 11.91
CA GLN A 120 -1.31 -42.24 11.16
C GLN A 120 -0.92 -43.36 12.14
N PRO A 121 -1.82 -44.32 12.45
CA PRO A 121 -1.45 -45.43 13.31
C PRO A 121 -0.36 -46.22 12.58
N TYR A 122 0.89 -46.07 13.03
CA TYR A 122 1.98 -46.92 12.58
C TYR A 122 1.57 -48.34 12.95
N SER A 123 1.12 -49.11 11.96
CA SER A 123 0.75 -50.50 12.20
C SER A 123 1.98 -51.20 12.78
N GLU A 124 1.81 -51.93 13.88
CA GLU A 124 2.90 -52.59 14.60
C GLU A 124 3.75 -53.44 13.65
N THR A 125 3.13 -53.97 12.60
CA THR A 125 3.75 -54.70 11.49
C THR A 125 4.71 -53.87 10.64
N GLN A 126 4.40 -52.59 10.36
CA GLN A 126 5.29 -51.70 9.62
C GLN A 126 6.51 -51.26 10.44
N LEU A 127 6.33 -51.03 11.76
CA LEU A 127 7.45 -50.67 12.65
C LEU A 127 8.45 -51.83 12.72
N LEU A 128 7.91 -53.04 12.84
CA LEU A 128 8.72 -54.25 12.91
C LEU A 128 9.47 -54.49 11.60
N SER A 129 8.82 -54.31 10.44
CA SER A 129 9.49 -54.50 9.14
C SER A 129 10.59 -53.49 8.88
N ASP A 130 10.38 -52.21 9.23
CA ASP A 130 11.39 -51.17 9.04
C ASP A 130 12.58 -51.36 9.97
N TYR A 131 12.34 -51.78 11.22
CA TYR A 131 13.39 -52.15 12.17
C TYR A 131 14.24 -53.31 11.63
N TYR A 132 13.61 -54.38 11.15
CA TYR A 132 14.33 -55.52 10.58
C TYR A 132 15.07 -55.15 9.30
N GLN A 133 14.53 -54.32 8.41
CA GLN A 133 15.23 -53.89 7.20
C GLN A 133 16.44 -53.00 7.50
N ALA A 134 16.33 -52.09 8.48
CA ALA A 134 17.45 -51.27 8.90
C ALA A 134 18.58 -52.12 9.48
N PHE A 135 18.25 -53.12 10.30
CA PHE A 135 19.23 -54.02 10.90
C PHE A 135 19.80 -55.04 9.90
N ALA A 136 18.98 -55.55 8.98
CA ALA A 136 19.39 -56.55 7.99
C ALA A 136 20.24 -55.95 6.86
N ARG A 137 20.14 -54.64 6.59
CA ARG A 137 21.05 -53.95 5.66
C ARG A 137 22.47 -53.81 6.20
N GLN A 138 22.64 -53.84 7.51
CA GLN A 138 23.95 -53.85 8.13
C GLN A 138 24.37 -55.31 8.22
N SER A 139 25.11 -55.79 7.21
CA SER A 139 25.63 -57.16 7.15
C SER A 139 26.61 -57.39 8.31
N TYR A 140 26.07 -57.67 9.48
CA TYR A 140 26.85 -58.11 10.65
C TYR A 140 27.72 -59.31 10.28
N SER A 141 27.30 -60.15 9.33
CA SER A 141 28.10 -61.24 8.77
C SER A 141 29.46 -60.77 8.26
N ASP A 142 29.49 -59.69 7.48
CA ASP A 142 30.70 -59.24 6.80
C ASP A 142 31.68 -58.62 7.80
N ALA A 143 31.15 -57.98 8.84
CA ALA A 143 31.94 -57.43 9.96
C ALA A 143 32.48 -58.52 10.90
N TRP A 144 31.78 -59.64 11.06
CA TRP A 144 32.28 -60.77 11.86
C TRP A 144 33.36 -61.56 11.10
N GLU A 145 33.23 -61.70 9.79
CA GLU A 145 34.19 -62.43 8.96
C GLU A 145 35.53 -61.68 8.83
N SER A 146 35.51 -60.34 8.84
CA SER A 146 36.75 -59.54 8.91
C SER A 146 37.48 -59.67 10.24
N LEU A 147 36.76 -59.69 11.38
CA LEU A 147 37.39 -59.85 12.70
C LEU A 147 37.99 -61.24 12.90
N LEU A 148 37.29 -62.29 12.45
CA LEU A 148 37.78 -63.67 12.54
C LEU A 148 38.98 -63.92 11.62
N SER A 149 39.06 -63.24 10.47
CA SER A 149 40.23 -63.35 9.58
C SER A 149 41.46 -62.61 10.13
N GLU A 150 41.29 -61.52 10.86
CA GLU A 150 42.37 -60.79 11.55
C GLU A 150 43.00 -61.60 12.70
N GLU A 151 42.19 -62.34 13.47
CA GLU A 151 42.67 -63.18 14.57
C GLU A 151 43.46 -64.40 14.06
N ASN A 152 43.02 -65.01 12.95
CA ASN A 152 43.76 -66.11 12.33
C ASN A 152 45.08 -65.66 11.71
N ALA A 153 45.17 -64.41 11.21
CA ALA A 153 46.41 -63.86 10.66
C ALA A 153 47.45 -63.58 11.75
N THR A 154 47.02 -63.10 12.92
CA THR A 154 47.92 -62.84 14.05
C THR A 154 48.43 -64.11 14.72
N GLY A 155 47.66 -65.21 14.68
CA GLY A 155 48.11 -66.52 15.16
C GLY A 155 49.31 -67.10 14.39
N GLN A 156 49.38 -66.90 13.06
CA GLN A 156 50.49 -67.42 12.25
C GLN A 156 51.81 -66.68 12.46
N GLN A 157 51.77 -65.40 12.83
CA GLN A 157 52.97 -64.59 13.06
C GLN A 157 53.76 -65.03 14.31
N TRP A 158 53.10 -65.62 15.31
CA TRP A 158 53.75 -66.11 16.54
C TRP A 158 54.47 -67.45 16.39
N ASP A 159 54.21 -68.21 15.32
CA ASP A 159 54.82 -69.52 15.08
C ASP A 159 56.11 -69.43 14.23
N GLU A 160 56.31 -68.36 13.46
CA GLU A 160 57.56 -68.13 12.71
C GLU A 160 58.71 -67.57 13.57
N GLU A 161 58.44 -66.84 14.65
CA GLU A 161 59.48 -66.33 15.57
C GLU A 161 60.05 -67.40 16.52
N ARG A 162 59.53 -68.63 16.50
CA ARG A 162 59.96 -69.74 17.38
C ARG A 162 60.79 -70.84 16.70
N GLN A 163 61.19 -70.65 15.43
CA GLN A 163 62.16 -71.52 14.73
C GLN A 163 63.51 -70.83 14.61
#